data_AF-A0A7J7ETK0-F1
#
_entry.id   AF-A0A7J7ETK0-F1
#
_cell.length_a   1.000
_cell.length_b   1.000
_cell.length_c   1.000
_cell.angle_alpha   90.00
_cell.angle_beta   90.00
_cell.angle_gamma   90.00
#
_symmetry.space_group_name_H-M   'P 1'
#
loop_
_entity.id
_entity.type
_entity.pdbx_description
1 polymer ?
#
loop_
_entity_poly.entity_id
_entity_poly.type
_entity_poly.pdbx_seq_one_letter_code
_entity_poly.pdbx_strand_id
1 'polypeptide(L)' 'KNNCMLPEDVKNFYLMTNGFHMTWSVKLDEHVIPLGSMAINSISKLTQLNQSSMYSLPNAPTLADLEDDTQE' A
#
# COMPACT_ATOMS: atom_id res chain seq x y z
N LYS A 1 12.79 -17.09 7.95
CA LYS A 1 11.67 -17.00 6.99
C LYS A 1 10.69 -15.97 7.56
N ASN A 2 10.87 -14.70 7.14
CA ASN A 2 10.07 -13.49 7.40
C ASN A 2 9.38 -13.38 8.78
N ASN A 3 10.14 -12.95 9.80
CA ASN A 3 9.62 -12.48 11.10
C ASN A 3 8.98 -11.08 11.00
N CYS A 4 8.27 -10.80 9.90
CA CYS A 4 7.56 -9.54 9.75
C CYS A 4 6.22 -9.70 10.48
N MET A 5 6.12 -9.15 11.69
CA MET A 5 4.79 -8.91 12.27
C MET A 5 4.16 -7.80 11.45
N LEU A 6 3.10 -8.13 10.71
CA LEU A 6 2.27 -7.13 10.05
C LEU A 6 1.47 -6.37 11.12
N PRO A 7 1.23 -5.06 10.95
CA PRO A 7 0.21 -4.35 11.73
C PRO A 7 -1.13 -5.09 11.64
N GLU A 8 -1.94 -5.02 12.70
CA GLU A 8 -3.15 -5.85 12.81
C GLU A 8 -4.14 -5.58 11.66
N ASP A 9 -4.30 -4.32 11.25
CA ASP A 9 -5.17 -3.96 10.13
C ASP A 9 -4.68 -4.52 8.80
N VAL A 10 -3.36 -4.49 8.56
CA VAL A 10 -2.75 -5.05 7.35
C VAL A 10 -2.89 -6.58 7.34
N LYS A 11 -2.68 -7.22 8.49
CA LYS A 11 -2.90 -8.66 8.65
C LYS A 11 -4.36 -9.03 8.38
N ASN A 12 -5.31 -8.30 8.96
CA ASN A 12 -6.74 -8.53 8.76
C ASN A 12 -7.16 -8.32 7.31
N PHE A 13 -6.61 -7.29 6.66
CA PHE A 13 -6.79 -7.09 5.22
C PHE A 13 -6.35 -8.33 4.43
N TYR A 14 -5.12 -8.84 4.64
CA TYR A 14 -4.63 -10.00 3.90
C TYR A 14 -5.28 -11.33 4.27
N LEU A 15 -5.86 -11.44 5.48
CA LEU A 15 -6.71 -12.58 5.87
C LEU A 15 -8.05 -12.55 5.14
N MET A 16 -8.59 -11.36 4.87
CA MET A 16 -9.85 -11.19 4.15
C MET A 16 -9.66 -11.22 2.63
N THR A 17 -8.64 -10.53 2.11
CA THR A 17 -8.38 -10.32 0.68
C THR A 17 -6.88 -10.31 0.38
N ASN A 18 -6.40 -11.20 -0.50
CA ASN A 18 -4.97 -11.33 -0.80
C ASN A 18 -4.50 -10.40 -1.93
N GLY A 19 -4.44 -9.11 -1.64
CA GLY A 19 -4.15 -8.04 -2.60
C GLY A 19 -5.42 -7.46 -3.23
N PHE A 20 -5.30 -6.33 -3.93
CA PHE A 20 -6.44 -5.58 -4.43
C PHE A 20 -6.05 -4.81 -5.69
N HIS A 21 -6.95 -4.75 -6.67
CA HIS A 21 -6.75 -3.92 -7.84
C HIS A 21 -8.04 -3.18 -8.15
N MET A 22 -8.00 -1.87 -8.01
CA MET A 22 -9.13 -0.99 -8.29
C MET A 22 -8.77 -0.09 -9.45
N THR A 23 -9.66 -0.03 -10.44
CA THR A 23 -9.56 0.89 -11.56
C THR A 23 -10.78 1.79 -11.56
N TRP A 24 -10.63 3.07 -11.89
CA TRP A 24 -11.78 3.96 -12.05
C TRP A 24 -11.70 4.68 -13.40
N SER A 25 -12.88 5.01 -13.90
CA SER A 25 -13.08 5.65 -15.20
C SER A 25 -14.18 6.69 -15.07
N VAL A 26 -14.11 7.73 -15.91
CA VAL A 26 -15.20 8.70 -16.08
C VAL A 26 -15.95 8.39 -17.36
N LYS A 27 -17.27 8.54 -17.33
CA LYS A 27 -18.12 8.46 -18.53
C LYS A 27 -18.47 9.87 -19.00
N LEU A 28 -18.13 10.20 -20.24
CA LEU A 28 -18.43 11.45 -20.91
C LEU A 28 -19.13 11.11 -22.23
N ASP A 29 -20.43 11.41 -22.32
CA ASP A 29 -21.32 10.98 -23.40
C ASP A 29 -21.23 9.46 -23.64
N GLU A 30 -20.88 9.05 -24.86
CA GLU A 30 -20.70 7.64 -25.26
C GLU A 30 -19.29 7.10 -25.01
N HIS A 31 -18.40 7.88 -24.41
CA HIS A 31 -17.01 7.48 -24.16
C HIS A 31 -16.78 7.19 -22.67
N VAL A 32 -16.13 6.07 -22.39
CA VAL A 32 -15.60 5.75 -21.05
C VAL A 32 -14.09 5.93 -21.07
N ILE A 33 -13.59 6.85 -20.26
CA ILE A 33 -12.18 7.23 -20.20
C ILE A 33 -11.57 6.69 -18.90
N PRO A 34 -10.56 5.80 -18.96
CA PRO A 34 -9.87 5.33 -17.76
C PRO A 34 -9.05 6.48 -17.14
N LEU A 35 -9.23 6.70 -15.84
CA LEU A 35 -8.55 7.77 -15.13
C LEU A 35 -7.38 7.26 -14.29
N GLY A 36 -7.48 6.05 -13.74
CA GLY A 36 -6.43 5.54 -12.89
C GLY A 36 -6.68 4.15 -12.34
N SER A 37 -5.68 3.66 -11.63
CA SER A 37 -5.69 2.38 -10.95
C SER A 37 -4.90 2.44 -9.64
N MET A 38 -5.38 1.74 -8.63
CA MET A 38 -4.68 1.45 -7.39
C MET A 38 -4.45 -0.05 -7.30
N ALA A 39 -3.22 -0.46 -6.99
CA ALA A 39 -2.85 -1.85 -6.80
C ALA A 39 -2.22 -2.06 -5.43
N ILE A 40 -2.76 -3.02 -4.68
CA ILE A 40 -2.17 -3.60 -3.49
C ILE A 40 -1.70 -5.01 -3.86
N ASN A 41 -0.40 -5.27 -3.71
CA ASN A 41 0.20 -6.54 -4.06
C ASN A 41 -0.33 -7.70 -3.21
N SER A 42 -0.24 -8.93 -3.71
CA SER A 42 -0.49 -10.12 -2.89
C SER A 42 0.57 -10.27 -1.81
N ILE A 43 0.25 -10.95 -0.71
CA ILE A 43 1.17 -11.16 0.43
C ILE A 43 2.49 -11.81 0.00
N SER A 44 2.43 -12.70 -1.00
CA SER A 44 3.60 -13.39 -1.57
C SER A 44 4.58 -12.47 -2.31
N LYS A 45 4.14 -11.28 -2.72
CA LYS A 45 4.93 -10.28 -3.44
C LYS A 45 5.41 -9.15 -2.53
N LEU A 46 5.05 -9.17 -1.25
CA LEU A 46 5.52 -8.18 -0.28
C LEU A 46 6.97 -8.45 0.11
N THR A 47 7.71 -7.36 0.32
CA THR A 47 9.08 -7.38 0.84
C THR A 47 9.19 -6.42 2.02
N GLN A 48 10.12 -6.69 2.93
CA GLN A 48 10.34 -5.86 4.10
C GLN A 48 11.01 -4.54 3.68
N LEU A 49 10.38 -3.40 4.00
CA LEU A 49 10.89 -2.06 3.64
C LEU A 49 12.27 -1.77 4.26
N ASN A 50 12.48 -2.18 5.52
CA ASN A 50 13.71 -1.93 6.29
C ASN A 50 14.98 -2.57 5.73
N GLN A 51 14.88 -3.43 4.71
CA GLN A 51 16.04 -4.04 4.06
C GLN A 51 16.56 -3.24 2.86
N SER A 52 15.83 -2.21 2.44
CA SER A 52 16.25 -1.42 1.27
C SER A 52 17.05 -0.20 1.70
N SER A 53 18.25 -0.08 1.13
CA SER A 53 19.17 1.05 1.34
C SER A 53 18.57 2.39 0.92
N MET A 54 17.51 2.39 0.11
CA MET A 54 16.78 3.59 -0.30
C MET A 54 16.14 4.34 0.87
N TYR A 55 15.66 3.62 1.90
CA TYR A 55 15.08 4.24 3.10
C TYR A 55 16.10 4.50 4.22
N SER A 56 17.39 4.24 3.98
CA SER A 56 18.48 4.56 4.92
C SER A 56 19.12 5.94 4.69
N LEU A 57 18.62 6.71 3.72
CA LEU A 57 19.12 8.05 3.44
C LEU A 57 18.66 9.04 4.52
N PRO A 58 19.45 10.07 4.87
CA PRO A 58 19.15 11.01 5.96
C PRO A 58 17.84 11.78 5.82
N ASN A 59 17.26 11.81 4.62
CA ASN A 59 16.04 12.54 4.27
C ASN A 59 15.04 11.65 3.50
N ALA A 60 15.22 10.33 3.53
CA ALA A 60 14.25 9.45 2.90
C ALA A 60 12.94 9.47 3.69
N PRO A 61 11.77 9.45 3.03
CA PRO A 61 10.51 9.23 3.71
C PRO A 61 10.56 7.88 4.43
N THR A 62 10.25 7.91 5.72
CA THR A 62 10.24 6.77 6.63
C THR A 62 8.81 6.45 7.07
N LEU A 63 8.62 5.30 7.73
CA LEU A 63 7.33 4.98 8.34
C LEU A 63 6.91 5.99 9.43
N ALA A 64 7.87 6.70 10.05
CA ALA A 64 7.58 7.71 11.06
C ALA A 64 6.92 8.97 10.46
N ASP A 65 7.08 9.22 9.15
CA ASP A 65 6.42 10.35 8.47
C ASP A 65 4.92 10.12 8.21
N LEU A 66 4.42 8.90 8.47
CA LEU A 66 2.99 8.56 8.40
C LEU A 66 2.29 8.68 9.75
N GLU A 67 3.02 8.90 10.86
CA GLU A 67 2.47 9.00 12.22
C GLU A 67 2.01 10.44 12.54
N ASP A 68 1.17 11.03 11.70
CA ASP A 68 0.51 12.32 11.98
C ASP A 68 -1.00 12.12 12.08
N ASP A 69 -1.59 12.63 13.16
CA ASP A 69 -3.02 12.64 13.54
C ASP A 69 -3.69 11.35 14.08
N THR A 70 -3.25 10.87 15.24
CA THR A 70 -4.18 10.25 16.22
C THR A 70 -4.61 11.21 17.33
N GLN A 71 -4.74 12.51 17.03
CA GLN A 71 -5.46 13.46 17.88
C GLN A 71 -6.77 13.89 17.21
N GLU A 72 -7.78 13.02 17.25
CA GLU A 72 -9.19 13.39 17.50
C GLU A 72 -10.01 12.15 17.87
#